data_AF-A0A7X9DBK2-F1
#
_entry.id   AF-A0A7X9DBK2-F1
#
_cell.length_a   1.000
_cell.length_b   1.000
_cell.length_c   1.000
_cell.angle_alpha   90.00
_cell.angle_beta   90.00
_cell.angle_gamma   90.00
#
_symmetry.space_group_name_H-M   'P 1'
#
loop_
_entity.id
_entity.type
_entity.pdbx_description
1 polymer ?
#
loop_
_entity_poly.entity_id
_entity_poly.type
_entity_poly.pdbx_seq_one_letter_code
_entity_poly.pdbx_strand_id
1 'polypeptide(L)' 'GDKIMIRNISLAYFDSKLPQKYLQPIYVFEGDDNSNREFIAYIPALQNNIYEQE' A
#
# COMPACT_ATOMS: atom_id res chain seq x y z
N GLY A 1 -18.65 -11.71 7.08
CA GLY A 1 -17.30 -11.17 7.20
C GLY A 1 -17.40 -9.71 7.58
N ASP A 2 -16.45 -9.21 8.36
CA ASP A 2 -16.44 -7.82 8.78
C ASP A 2 -16.24 -6.90 7.56
N LYS A 3 -17.03 -5.82 7.49
CA LYS A 3 -16.97 -4.85 6.40
C LYS A 3 -15.94 -3.77 6.75
N ILE A 4 -15.00 -3.54 5.84
CA ILE A 4 -14.05 -2.43 5.91
C ILE A 4 -14.50 -1.32 4.96
N MET A 5 -14.46 -0.09 5.43
CA MET A 5 -14.74 1.11 4.64
C MET A 5 -13.45 1.90 4.45
N ILE A 6 -12.99 2.00 3.21
CA ILE A 6 -11.80 2.78 2.85
C ILE A 6 -12.17 4.25 2.80
N ARG A 7 -11.38 5.08 3.48
CA ARG A 7 -11.55 6.54 3.58
C ARG A 7 -10.51 7.30 2.77
N ASN A 8 -9.29 6.79 2.75
CA ASN A 8 -8.18 7.41 2.06
C ASN A 8 -7.36 6.38 1.31
N ILE A 9 -6.87 6.78 0.14
CA ILE A 9 -5.88 6.04 -0.64
C ILE A 9 -4.78 7.03 -0.99
N SER A 10 -3.56 6.74 -0.53
CA SER A 10 -2.39 7.59 -0.80
C SER A 10 -1.27 6.80 -1.45
N LEU A 11 -0.43 7.51 -2.21
CA LEU A 11 0.83 6.98 -2.73
C LEU A 11 1.93 7.35 -1.73
N ALA A 12 2.65 6.35 -1.26
CA ALA A 12 3.78 6.50 -0.35
C ALA A 12 5.00 5.70 -0.85
N TYR A 13 6.08 5.78 -0.10
CA TYR A 13 7.32 5.06 -0.38
C TYR A 13 7.68 4.17 0.82
N PHE A 14 7.92 2.89 0.57
CA PHE A 14 8.26 1.93 1.61
C PHE A 14 9.68 2.13 2.12
N ASP A 15 9.80 2.53 3.38
CA ASP A 15 11.06 2.74 4.07
C ASP A 15 11.46 1.49 4.86
N SER A 16 12.28 0.64 4.24
CA SER A 16 12.81 -0.57 4.85
C SER A 16 13.92 -0.27 5.85
N LYS A 17 14.05 -1.10 6.89
CA LYS A 17 15.21 -1.08 7.80
C LYS A 17 16.52 -1.48 7.11
N LEU A 18 16.42 -2.18 5.97
CA LEU A 18 17.59 -2.53 5.15
C LEU A 18 17.87 -1.39 4.17
N PRO A 19 19.14 -1.00 3.94
CA PRO A 19 19.47 0.01 2.96
C PRO A 19 18.95 -0.36 1.56
N GLN A 20 18.27 0.60 0.92
CA GLN A 20 17.73 0.46 -0.43
C GLN A 20 18.32 1.55 -1.33
N LYS A 21 18.67 1.20 -2.56
CA LYS A 21 19.15 2.19 -3.55
C LYS A 21 18.02 3.12 -4.01
N TYR A 22 16.80 2.59 -4.10
CA TYR A 22 15.59 3.32 -4.47
C TYR A 22 14.45 2.86 -3.57
N LEU A 23 13.60 3.80 -3.15
CA LEU A 23 12.40 3.46 -2.39
C LEU A 23 11.34 2.87 -3.32
N GLN A 24 10.64 1.86 -2.83
CA GLN A 24 9.57 1.21 -3.57
C GLN A 24 8.25 1.96 -3.34
N PRO A 25 7.53 2.37 -4.39
CA PRO A 25 6.24 3.02 -4.23
C PRO A 25 5.17 2.01 -3.77
N ILE A 26 4.30 2.44 -2.85
CA ILE A 26 3.20 1.64 -2.30
C ILE A 26 1.91 2.46 -2.28
N TYR A 27 0.78 1.80 -2.47
CA TYR A 27 -0.53 2.33 -2.11
C TYR A 27 -0.81 2.04 -0.64
N VAL A 28 -1.21 3.07 0.10
CA VAL A 28 -1.68 2.98 1.49
C VAL A 28 -3.19 3.15 1.51
N PHE A 29 -3.89 2.16 2.03
CA PHE A 29 -5.33 2.18 2.21
C PHE A 29 -5.61 2.40 3.69
N GLU A 30 -6.28 3.50 4.02
CA GLU A 30 -6.69 3.83 5.39
C GLU A 30 -8.21 3.79 5.47
N GLY A 31 -8.73 3.26 6.57
CA GLY A 31 -10.15 3.16 6.79
C GLY A 31 -10.52 2.68 8.17
N ASP A 32 -11.75 2.18 8.28
CA ASP A 32 -12.33 1.71 9.52
C ASP A 32 -13.26 0.52 9.27
N ASP A 33 -13.42 -0.33 10.28
CA ASP A 33 -14.45 -1.36 10.30
C ASP A 33 -15.76 -0.83 10.93
N ASN A 34 -16.81 -1.66 10.91
CA ASN A 34 -18.10 -1.33 11.53
C ASN A 34 -18.04 -1.05 13.04
N SER A 35 -16.95 -1.43 13.72
CA SER A 35 -16.69 -1.17 15.15
C SER A 35 -15.78 0.06 15.34
N ASN A 36 -15.56 0.87 14.30
CA ASN A 36 -14.65 2.01 14.26
C ASN A 36 -13.20 1.67 14.61
N ARG A 37 -12.77 0.42 14.40
CA ARG A 37 -11.34 0.08 14.52
C ARG A 37 -10.63 0.49 13.25
N GLU A 38 -9.49 1.14 13.42
CA GLU A 38 -8.65 1.59 12.32
C GLU A 38 -8.17 0.41 11.47
N PHE A 39 -8.19 0.61 10.16
CA PHE A 39 -7.69 -0.32 9.16
C PHE A 39 -6.62 0.37 8.34
N ILE A 40 -5.45 -0.28 8.22
CA ILE A 40 -4.37 0.15 7.34
C ILE A 40 -3.88 -1.06 6.53
N ALA A 41 -3.75 -0.89 5.22
CA ALA A 41 -3.14 -1.87 4.34
C ALA A 41 -2.16 -1.23 3.35
N TYR A 42 -1.09 -1.95 3.06
CA TYR A 42 -0.03 -1.53 2.15
C TYR A 42 0.07 -2.50 0.97
N ILE A 43 0.05 -1.98 -0.26
CA ILE A 43 0.15 -2.78 -1.49
C ILE A 43 1.24 -2.17 -2.38
N PRO A 44 2.17 -2.96 -2.97
CA PRO A 44 3.10 -2.45 -3.97
C PRO A 44 2.37 -1.76 -5.13
N ALA A 45 2.82 -0.55 -5.48
CA ALA A 45 2.23 0.20 -6.59
C ALA A 45 2.71 -0.32 -7.97
N LEU A 46 3.82 -1.07 -7.97
CA LEU A 46 4.39 -1.69 -9.16
C LEU A 46 4.20 -3.20 -9.07
N GLN A 47 3.70 -3.79 -10.15
CA GLN A 47 3.66 -5.24 -10.31
C GLN A 47 4.96 -5.68 -11.00
N ASN A 48 5.49 -6.85 -10.66
CA ASN A 48 6.71 -7.40 -11.24
C ASN A 48 6.54 -7.93 -12.68
N ASN A 49 5.53 -7.46 -13.42
CA ASN A 49 5.35 -7.76 -14.82
C ASN A 49 6.39 -6.92 -15.56
N ILE A 50 7.57 -7.50 -15.72
CA ILE A 50 8.57 -7.02 -16.65
C ILE A 50 7.95 -7.14 -18.03
N TYR A 51 7.37 -6.05 -18.54
CA TYR A 51 7.28 -5.88 -19.97
C TYR A 51 8.66 -5.41 -20.39
N GLU A 52 9.46 -6.32 -20.94
CA GLU A 52 10.60 -5.93 -21.77
C GLU A 52 10.02 -5.07 -22.89
N GLN A 53 10.14 -3.74 -22.75
CA GLN A 53 10.05 -2.86 -23.90
C GLN A 53 11.47 -2.76 -24.45
N GLU A 54 11.65 -3.36 -25.63
CA GLU A 54 12.82 -3.16 -26.50
C GLU A 54 13.06 -1.67 -26.79
#